data_AF-A0AAW5YN27-F1
#
_entry.id   AF-A0AAW5YN27-F1
#
_cell.length_a   1.000
_cell.length_b   1.000
_cell.length_c   1.000
_cell.angle_alpha   90.00
_cell.angle_beta   90.00
_cell.angle_gamma   90.00
#
_symmetry.space_group_name_H-M   'P 1'
#
loop_
_entity.id
_entity.type
_entity.pdbx_description
1 polymer ?
#
loop_
_entity_poly.entity_id
_entity_poly.type
_entity_poly.pdbx_seq_one_letter_code
_entity_poly.pdbx_strand_id
1 'polypeptide(L)'
;MNIRTLVGNGILAALYIAVSMLIQPFGFTNVQFRISEMFNHLVVFNKKAIYGIVLGVFLTNLFFSPMIAYDLVFGVGQSILALVATIISMRFIKGVWARMIFNTVIFTITMFMIAIELHLAFDLPFMLTWLTCAIGEFVVMAIGMPVMYWINKRVQFERFM
;
A
#
# COMPACT_ATOMS: atom_id res chain seq x y z
N MET A 1 -12.47 17.72 -8.77
CA MET A 1 -12.70 16.27 -8.50
C MET A 1 -14.20 16.03 -8.58
N ASN A 2 -14.66 15.04 -9.36
CA ASN A 2 -16.10 14.75 -9.49
C ASN A 2 -16.62 14.03 -8.24
N ILE A 3 -17.91 14.18 -7.93
CA ILE A 3 -18.55 13.54 -6.77
C ILE A 3 -18.34 12.01 -6.80
N ARG A 4 -18.45 11.39 -7.99
CA ARG A 4 -18.19 9.95 -8.16
C ARG A 4 -16.77 9.53 -7.77
N THR A 5 -15.76 10.32 -8.13
CA THR A 5 -14.36 10.08 -7.74
C THR A 5 -14.17 10.20 -6.23
N LEU A 6 -14.81 11.19 -5.60
CA LEU A 6 -14.74 11.38 -4.15
C LEU A 6 -15.35 10.18 -3.43
N VAL A 7 -16.54 9.74 -3.85
CA VAL A 7 -17.21 8.55 -3.30
C VAL A 7 -16.37 7.29 -3.51
N GLY A 8 -15.82 7.10 -4.72
CA GLY A 8 -14.96 5.95 -5.02
C GLY A 8 -13.72 5.88 -4.13
N ASN A 9 -13.04 7.01 -3.93
CA ASN A 9 -11.90 7.09 -3.02
C ASN A 9 -12.29 6.90 -1.54
N GLY A 10 -13.46 7.39 -1.14
CA GLY A 10 -13.99 7.16 0.22
C GLY A 10 -14.28 5.68 0.48
N ILE A 11 -14.90 4.98 -0.47
CA ILE A 11 -15.12 3.53 -0.41
C ILE A 11 -13.79 2.80 -0.35
N LEU A 12 -12.81 3.20 -1.17
CA LEU A 12 -11.49 2.59 -1.18
C LEU A 12 -10.77 2.75 0.17
N ALA A 13 -10.81 3.94 0.76
CA ALA A 13 -10.24 4.18 2.08
C ALA A 13 -10.94 3.33 3.16
N ALA A 14 -12.27 3.21 3.11
CA ALA A 14 -13.03 2.38 4.03
C ALA A 14 -12.69 0.89 3.89
N LEU A 15 -12.54 0.39 2.66
CA LEU A 15 -12.10 -0.99 2.39
C LEU A 15 -10.68 -1.22 2.90
N TYR A 16 -9.78 -0.27 2.68
CA TYR A 16 -8.41 -0.34 3.19
C TYR A 16 -8.42 -0.52 4.71
N ILE A 17 -9.15 0.33 5.42
CA ILE A 17 -9.27 0.27 6.89
C ILE A 17 -9.88 -1.06 7.34
N ALA A 18 -10.99 -1.48 6.72
CA ALA A 18 -11.68 -2.72 7.10
C ALA A 18 -10.79 -3.96 6.93
N VAL A 19 -10.04 -4.04 5.82
CA VAL A 19 -9.09 -5.13 5.57
C VAL A 19 -7.94 -5.09 6.58
N SER A 20 -7.39 -3.90 6.86
CA SER A 20 -6.33 -3.73 7.86
C SER A 20 -6.78 -4.18 9.26
N MET A 21 -8.00 -3.81 9.68
CA MET A 21 -8.56 -4.20 10.97
C MET A 21 -8.71 -5.72 11.12
N LEU A 22 -9.21 -6.40 10.08
CA LEU A 22 -9.42 -7.85 10.11
C LEU A 22 -8.10 -8.64 10.20
N ILE A 23 -7.02 -8.06 9.70
CA ILE A 23 -5.73 -8.74 9.50
C ILE A 23 -4.70 -8.30 10.55
N GLN A 24 -5.04 -7.30 11.37
CA GLN A 24 -4.27 -6.82 12.51
C GLN A 24 -3.65 -7.93 13.38
N PRO A 25 -4.33 -9.07 13.69
CA PRO A 25 -3.73 -10.14 14.49
C PRO A 25 -2.51 -10.81 13.83
N PHE A 26 -2.46 -10.83 12.49
CA PHE A 26 -1.34 -11.39 11.72
C PHE A 26 -0.24 -10.35 11.45
N GLY A 27 -0.57 -9.06 11.59
CA GLY A 27 0.34 -7.93 11.36
C GLY A 27 1.44 -7.77 12.42
N PHE A 28 1.28 -8.34 13.62
CA PHE A 28 2.27 -8.27 14.71
C PHE A 28 3.13 -9.53 14.89
N THR A 29 3.05 -10.47 13.94
CA THR A 29 3.93 -11.65 13.95
C THR A 29 5.31 -11.30 13.38
N ASN A 30 6.29 -12.20 13.50
CA ASN A 30 7.66 -11.99 12.98
C ASN A 30 7.71 -11.63 11.49
N VAL A 31 6.67 -11.96 10.72
CA VAL A 31 6.50 -11.53 9.33
C VAL A 31 5.23 -10.70 9.25
N GLN A 32 5.37 -9.40 9.07
CA GLN A 32 4.23 -8.48 9.01
C GLN A 32 3.57 -8.56 7.63
N PHE A 33 2.39 -9.15 7.54
CA PHE A 33 1.60 -9.18 6.31
C PHE A 33 0.59 -8.03 6.29
N ARG A 34 0.84 -7.01 5.47
CA ARG A 34 -0.07 -5.88 5.27
C ARG A 34 -0.94 -6.07 4.04
N ILE A 35 -1.91 -6.97 4.13
CA ILE A 35 -2.76 -7.37 2.98
C ILE A 35 -3.50 -6.17 2.35
N SER A 36 -3.79 -5.13 3.13
CA SER A 36 -4.36 -3.86 2.65
C SER A 36 -3.49 -3.18 1.58
N GLU A 37 -2.17 -3.38 1.60
CA GLU A 37 -1.24 -2.79 0.62
C GLU A 37 -1.47 -3.34 -0.81
N MET A 38 -2.18 -4.47 -0.97
CA MET A 38 -2.61 -4.91 -2.32
C MET A 38 -3.42 -3.85 -3.07
N PHE A 39 -4.14 -2.98 -2.35
CA PHE A 39 -4.90 -1.88 -2.95
C PHE A 39 -4.01 -0.85 -3.65
N ASN A 40 -2.71 -0.80 -3.35
CA ASN A 40 -1.75 0.09 -4.03
C ASN A 40 -1.71 -0.13 -5.54
N HIS A 41 -1.98 -1.36 -6.00
CA HIS A 41 -2.05 -1.67 -7.42
C HIS A 41 -3.20 -0.97 -8.16
N LEU A 42 -4.21 -0.46 -7.45
CA LEU A 42 -5.31 0.28 -8.06
C LEU A 42 -4.84 1.57 -8.74
N VAL A 43 -3.74 2.16 -8.26
CA VAL A 43 -3.14 3.35 -8.88
C VAL A 43 -2.70 3.08 -10.31
N VAL A 44 -2.32 1.84 -10.65
CA VAL A 44 -1.93 1.42 -12.01
C VAL A 44 -3.08 1.55 -13.01
N PHE A 45 -4.31 1.33 -12.56
CA PHE A 45 -5.52 1.48 -13.37
C PHE A 45 -6.05 2.91 -13.34
N ASN A 46 -6.05 3.53 -12.15
CA ASN A 46 -6.54 4.89 -11.99
C ASN A 46 -5.67 5.69 -11.02
N LYS A 47 -4.97 6.70 -11.54
CA LYS A 47 -4.09 7.57 -10.76
C LYS A 47 -4.80 8.28 -9.61
N LYS A 48 -6.11 8.48 -9.70
CA LYS A 48 -6.89 9.13 -8.64
C LYS A 48 -7.10 8.24 -7.42
N ALA A 49 -6.86 6.93 -7.51
CA ALA A 49 -6.93 6.00 -6.39
C ALA A 49 -5.91 6.33 -5.29
N ILE A 50 -4.84 7.08 -5.62
CA ILE A 50 -3.85 7.54 -4.65
C ILE A 50 -4.50 8.25 -3.44
N TYR A 51 -5.56 9.03 -3.66
CA TYR A 51 -6.22 9.76 -2.57
C TYR A 51 -6.91 8.79 -1.60
N GLY A 52 -7.63 7.79 -2.11
CA GLY A 52 -8.30 6.79 -1.27
C GLY A 52 -7.30 5.91 -0.52
N ILE A 53 -6.21 5.52 -1.17
CA ILE A 53 -5.16 4.70 -0.56
C ILE A 53 -4.44 5.47 0.53
N VAL A 54 -3.94 6.68 0.24
CA VAL A 54 -3.22 7.50 1.22
C VAL A 54 -4.11 7.84 2.42
N LEU A 55 -5.40 8.13 2.20
CA LEU A 55 -6.36 8.31 3.29
C LEU A 55 -6.56 7.02 4.08
N GLY A 56 -6.65 5.87 3.41
CA GLY A 56 -6.75 4.56 4.05
C GLY A 56 -5.55 4.26 4.95
N VAL A 57 -4.33 4.46 4.45
CA VAL A 57 -3.08 4.27 5.21
C VAL A 57 -3.03 5.23 6.40
N PHE A 58 -3.30 6.52 6.16
CA PHE A 58 -3.30 7.55 7.20
C PHE A 58 -4.29 7.22 8.33
N LEU A 59 -5.55 6.91 8.00
CA LEU A 59 -6.57 6.59 8.98
C LEU A 59 -6.29 5.26 9.69
N THR A 60 -5.78 4.26 8.97
CA THR A 60 -5.40 2.98 9.59
C THR A 60 -4.30 3.20 10.63
N ASN A 61 -3.25 3.95 10.27
CA ASN A 61 -2.16 4.25 11.19
C ASN A 61 -2.64 5.13 12.35
N LEU A 62 -3.52 6.10 12.10
CA LEU A 62 -4.09 6.96 13.15
C LEU A 62 -4.92 6.18 14.18
N PHE A 63 -5.70 5.20 13.75
CA PHE A 63 -6.62 4.47 14.63
C PHE A 63 -6.04 3.20 15.25
N PHE A 64 -5.11 2.52 14.56
CA PHE A 64 -4.69 1.17 14.94
C PHE A 64 -3.20 1.02 15.21
N SER A 65 -2.37 2.02 14.87
CA SER A 65 -0.94 1.93 15.18
C SER A 65 -0.69 2.21 16.66
N PRO A 66 0.11 1.36 17.36
CA PRO A 66 0.65 1.68 18.69
C PRO A 66 1.66 2.85 18.67
N MET A 67 2.14 3.22 17.49
CA MET A 67 3.21 4.18 17.22
C MET A 67 2.76 5.34 16.32
N ILE A 68 1.59 5.90 16.65
CA ILE A 68 0.85 6.88 15.84
C ILE A 68 1.77 7.93 15.20
N ALA A 69 2.68 8.56 15.95
CA ALA A 69 3.52 9.64 15.40
C ALA A 69 4.56 9.17 14.37
N TYR A 70 5.15 7.99 14.55
CA TYR A 70 6.16 7.46 13.63
C TYR A 70 5.50 6.86 12.39
N ASP A 71 4.44 6.06 12.56
CA ASP A 71 3.78 5.36 11.45
C ASP A 71 3.04 6.32 10.52
N LEU A 72 2.62 7.48 11.04
CA LEU A 72 2.01 8.53 10.23
C LEU A 72 3.02 9.26 9.35
N VAL A 73 4.30 9.33 9.76
CA VAL A 73 5.36 10.00 9.00
C VAL A 73 6.03 9.01 8.06
N PHE A 74 6.50 7.88 8.60
CA PHE A 74 7.24 6.88 7.84
C PHE A 74 6.31 5.99 7.01
N GLY A 75 5.21 5.50 7.57
CA GLY A 75 4.25 4.67 6.84
C GLY A 75 3.54 5.44 5.71
N VAL A 76 2.90 6.57 6.03
CA VAL A 76 2.23 7.40 5.00
C VAL A 76 3.25 7.97 4.01
N GLY A 77 4.42 8.40 4.50
CA GLY A 77 5.51 8.90 3.65
C GLY A 77 6.02 7.84 2.67
N GLN A 78 6.25 6.61 3.15
CA GLN A 78 6.63 5.47 2.32
C GLN A 78 5.60 5.20 1.23
N SER A 79 4.31 5.17 1.60
CA SER A 79 3.21 4.91 0.66
C SER A 79 3.11 6.01 -0.40
N ILE A 80 3.18 7.29 0.01
CA ILE A 80 3.17 8.41 -0.94
C ILE A 80 4.35 8.33 -1.89
N LEU A 81 5.56 8.11 -1.38
CA LEU A 81 6.78 8.00 -2.21
C LEU A 81 6.65 6.87 -3.23
N ALA A 82 6.21 5.69 -2.79
CA ALA A 82 6.06 4.53 -3.63
C ALA A 82 4.96 4.74 -4.71
N LEU A 83 3.80 5.26 -4.33
CA LEU A 83 2.70 5.53 -5.26
C LEU A 83 3.06 6.62 -6.28
N VAL A 84 3.74 7.70 -5.86
CA VAL A 84 4.18 8.76 -6.76
C VAL A 84 5.23 8.22 -7.74
N ALA A 85 6.21 7.44 -7.26
CA ALA A 85 7.18 6.78 -8.13
C ALA A 85 6.48 5.87 -9.16
N THR A 86 5.48 5.09 -8.74
CA THR A 86 4.67 4.28 -9.63
C THR A 86 3.92 5.14 -10.66
N ILE A 87 3.28 6.24 -10.27
CA ILE A 87 2.59 7.16 -11.20
C ILE A 87 3.54 7.76 -12.24
N ILE A 88 4.75 8.15 -11.82
CA ILE A 88 5.77 8.69 -12.72
C ILE A 88 6.24 7.60 -13.69
N SER A 89 6.50 6.38 -13.20
CA SER A 89 6.95 5.25 -14.01
C SER A 89 5.97 4.89 -15.14
N MET A 90 4.66 5.15 -14.97
CA MET A 90 3.66 4.90 -16.01
C MET A 90 3.86 5.70 -17.29
N ARG A 91 4.65 6.79 -17.25
CA ARG A 91 5.04 7.57 -18.43
C ARG A 91 6.06 6.80 -19.29
N PHE A 92 6.86 5.94 -18.69
CA PHE A 92 7.94 5.20 -19.34
C PHE A 92 7.58 3.72 -19.58
N ILE A 93 6.88 3.10 -18.63
CA ILE A 93 6.51 1.69 -18.67
C ILE A 93 5.14 1.52 -19.34
N LYS A 94 5.13 0.78 -20.45
CA LYS A 94 3.92 0.38 -21.17
C LYS A 94 3.53 -1.04 -20.77
N GLY A 95 2.25 -1.25 -20.46
CA GLY A 95 1.70 -2.55 -20.04
C GLY A 95 1.32 -2.59 -18.56
N VAL A 96 0.12 -3.12 -18.29
CA VAL A 96 -0.44 -3.19 -16.93
C VAL A 96 0.43 -4.05 -16.02
N TRP A 97 0.79 -5.27 -16.46
CA TRP A 97 1.64 -6.17 -15.68
C TRP A 97 3.01 -5.60 -15.37
N ALA A 98 3.66 -4.95 -16.34
CA ALA A 98 4.96 -4.32 -16.12
C ALA A 98 4.87 -3.18 -15.08
N ARG A 99 3.79 -2.39 -15.09
CA ARG A 99 3.53 -1.35 -14.07
C ARG A 99 3.26 -1.93 -12.69
N MET A 100 2.53 -3.04 -12.60
CA MET A 100 2.26 -3.72 -11.33
C MET A 100 3.51 -4.39 -10.74
N ILE A 101 4.37 -4.97 -11.60
CA ILE A 101 5.68 -5.49 -11.18
C ILE A 101 6.55 -4.35 -10.66
N PHE A 102 6.61 -3.23 -11.39
CA PHE A 102 7.35 -2.05 -10.92
C PHE A 102 6.82 -1.55 -9.57
N ASN A 103 5.50 -1.45 -9.42
CA ASN A 103 4.85 -1.05 -8.17
C ASN A 103 5.25 -1.99 -7.01
N THR A 104 5.21 -3.31 -7.24
CA THR A 104 5.63 -4.33 -6.26
C THR A 104 7.07 -4.14 -5.84
N VAL A 105 7.98 -3.95 -6.79
CA VAL A 105 9.42 -3.78 -6.53
C VAL A 105 9.66 -2.51 -5.72
N ILE A 106 9.03 -1.40 -6.09
CA ILE A 106 9.19 -0.13 -5.37
C ILE A 106 8.68 -0.25 -3.94
N PHE A 107 7.48 -0.80 -3.72
CA PHE A 107 6.94 -1.01 -2.37
C PHE A 107 7.82 -1.92 -1.54
N THR A 108 8.36 -2.99 -2.13
CA THR A 108 9.28 -3.91 -1.45
C THR A 108 10.58 -3.21 -1.04
N ILE A 109 11.16 -2.39 -1.92
CA ILE A 109 12.40 -1.66 -1.62
C ILE A 109 12.14 -0.64 -0.52
N THR A 110 11.07 0.16 -0.63
CA THR A 110 10.78 1.25 0.31
C THR A 110 10.42 0.76 1.72
N MET A 111 10.26 -0.55 1.94
CA MET A 111 10.20 -1.17 3.27
C MET A 111 11.42 -0.86 4.16
N PHE A 112 12.55 -0.41 3.60
CA PHE A 112 13.66 0.07 4.41
C PHE A 112 13.24 1.23 5.33
N MET A 113 12.29 2.08 4.91
CA MET A 113 11.82 3.21 5.74
C MET A 113 11.10 2.71 6.99
N ILE A 114 10.28 1.68 6.85
CA ILE A 114 9.56 1.04 7.96
C ILE A 114 10.53 0.26 8.86
N ALA A 115 11.59 -0.32 8.30
CA ALA A 115 12.63 -0.96 9.09
C ALA A 115 13.45 0.04 9.93
N ILE A 116 13.74 1.23 9.39
CA ILE A 116 14.38 2.33 10.14
C ILE A 116 13.49 2.75 11.31
N GLU A 117 12.19 2.92 11.04
CA GLU A 117 11.20 3.24 12.06
C GLU A 117 11.18 2.20 13.19
N LEU A 118 11.05 0.92 12.87
CA LEU A 118 11.02 -0.16 13.86
C LEU A 118 12.33 -0.27 14.66
N HIS A 119 13.47 0.03 14.02
CA HIS A 119 14.76 0.07 14.69
C HIS A 119 14.82 1.23 15.69
N LEU A 120 14.40 2.44 15.29
CA LEU A 120 14.39 3.62 16.16
C LEU A 120 13.39 3.50 17.32
N ALA A 121 12.30 2.78 17.09
CA ALA A 121 11.20 2.62 18.02
C ALA A 121 11.41 1.57 19.12
N PHE A 122 11.91 0.40 18.72
CA PHE A 122 11.93 -0.81 19.54
C PHE A 122 13.33 -1.43 19.63
N ASP A 123 14.38 -0.73 19.14
CA ASP A 123 15.76 -1.21 19.08
C ASP A 123 15.92 -2.57 18.36
N LEU A 124 14.99 -2.88 17.45
CA LEU A 124 14.98 -4.16 16.73
C LEU A 124 16.10 -4.23 15.68
N PRO A 125 16.66 -5.42 15.40
CA PRO A 125 17.74 -5.57 14.42
C PRO A 125 17.27 -5.19 13.01
N PHE A 126 17.80 -4.05 12.50
CA PHE A 126 17.43 -3.45 11.23
C PHE A 126 17.39 -4.43 10.04
N MET A 127 18.43 -5.24 9.88
CA MET A 127 18.51 -6.14 8.72
C MET A 127 17.44 -7.23 8.75
N LEU A 128 17.08 -7.71 9.95
CA LEU A 128 16.09 -8.77 10.13
C LEU A 128 14.67 -8.20 9.99
N THR A 129 14.38 -7.04 10.56
CA THR A 129 13.09 -6.35 10.37
C THR A 129 12.88 -5.93 8.93
N TRP A 130 13.92 -5.42 8.27
CA TRP A 130 13.84 -5.09 6.85
C TRP A 130 13.53 -6.32 5.99
N LEU A 131 14.26 -7.41 6.18
CA LEU A 131 14.08 -8.62 5.39
C LEU A 131 12.70 -9.25 5.60
N THR A 132 12.22 -9.30 6.84
CA THR A 132 10.89 -9.85 7.15
C THR A 132 9.75 -8.97 6.61
N CYS A 133 9.84 -7.64 6.75
CA CYS A 133 8.87 -6.71 6.19
C CYS A 133 8.89 -6.71 4.65
N ALA A 134 10.07 -6.72 4.04
CA ALA A 134 10.22 -6.76 2.59
C ALA A 134 9.64 -8.06 1.99
N ILE A 135 9.87 -9.21 2.64
CA ILE A 135 9.27 -10.48 2.21
C ILE A 135 7.75 -10.43 2.36
N GLY A 136 7.23 -9.96 3.50
CA GLY A 136 5.79 -9.83 3.74
C GLY A 136 5.12 -8.97 2.67
N GLU A 137 5.69 -7.79 2.40
CA GLU A 137 5.20 -6.87 1.38
C GLU A 137 5.28 -7.46 -0.02
N PHE A 138 6.41 -8.07 -0.37
CA PHE A 138 6.58 -8.68 -1.69
C PHE A 138 5.54 -9.78 -1.93
N VAL A 139 5.30 -10.65 -0.96
CA VAL A 139 4.32 -11.73 -1.05
C VAL A 139 2.91 -11.15 -1.22
N VAL A 140 2.54 -10.18 -0.39
CA VAL A 140 1.23 -9.53 -0.47
C VAL A 140 1.03 -8.86 -1.82
N MET A 141 1.99 -8.04 -2.25
CA MET A 141 1.91 -7.31 -3.52
C MET A 141 1.93 -8.26 -4.72
N ALA A 142 2.70 -9.34 -4.67
CA ALA A 142 2.74 -10.36 -5.72
C ALA A 142 1.40 -11.09 -5.87
N ILE A 143 0.75 -11.45 -4.76
CA ILE A 143 -0.60 -12.03 -4.75
C ILE A 143 -1.64 -10.97 -5.16
N GLY A 144 -1.43 -9.73 -4.77
CA GLY A 144 -2.28 -8.60 -5.13
C GLY A 144 -2.35 -8.31 -6.62
N MET A 145 -1.29 -8.61 -7.38
CA MET A 145 -1.27 -8.41 -8.82
C MET A 145 -2.39 -9.16 -9.57
N PRO A 146 -2.48 -10.50 -9.53
CA PRO A 146 -3.55 -11.22 -10.23
C PRO A 146 -4.94 -10.87 -9.68
N VAL A 147 -5.06 -10.67 -8.35
CA VAL A 147 -6.34 -10.31 -7.71
C VAL A 147 -6.85 -8.98 -8.25
N MET A 148 -6.05 -7.92 -8.18
CA MET A 148 -6.46 -6.59 -8.64
C MET A 148 -6.67 -6.54 -10.15
N TYR A 149 -5.89 -7.30 -10.92
CA TYR A 149 -6.10 -7.41 -12.37
C TYR A 149 -7.46 -8.04 -12.71
N TRP A 150 -7.87 -9.10 -12.01
CA TRP A 150 -9.19 -9.73 -12.22
C TRP A 150 -10.33 -8.87 -11.74
N ILE A 151 -10.19 -8.19 -10.59
CA ILE A 151 -11.21 -7.26 -10.10
C ILE A 151 -11.39 -6.12 -11.10
N ASN A 152 -10.30 -5.56 -11.65
CA ASN A 152 -10.41 -4.50 -12.65
C ASN A 152 -11.15 -4.93 -13.92
N LYS A 153 -11.03 -6.20 -14.35
CA LYS A 153 -11.80 -6.72 -15.49
C LYS A 153 -13.32 -6.67 -15.26
N ARG A 154 -13.78 -6.73 -14.01
CA ARG A 154 -15.20 -6.67 -13.65
C ARG A 154 -15.66 -5.26 -13.32
N VAL A 155 -14.89 -4.52 -12.52
CA VAL A 155 -15.27 -3.22 -11.98
C VAL A 155 -14.93 -2.06 -12.93
N GLN A 156 -13.92 -2.22 -13.78
CA GLN A 156 -13.42 -1.17 -14.69
C GLN A 156 -13.13 0.13 -13.95
N PHE A 157 -12.13 0.13 -13.07
CA PHE A 157 -11.81 1.25 -12.17
C PHE A 157 -11.50 2.57 -12.91
N GLU A 158 -11.12 2.49 -14.18
CA GLU A 158 -10.95 3.63 -15.09
C GLU A 158 -12.24 4.42 -15.33
N ARG A 159 -13.41 3.77 -15.25
CA ARG A 159 -14.73 4.41 -15.49
C ARG A 159 -15.40 4.90 -14.21
N PHE A 160 -15.10 4.27 -13.06
CA PHE A 160 -15.75 4.55 -11.79
C PHE A 160 -15.12 5.70 -10.98
N MET A 161 -13.83 5.99 -11.20
CA MET A 161 -13.08 7.01 -10.45
C MET A 161 -12.50 8.11 -11.35
#